data_AF-A0A9D8J129-F1
#
_entry.id   AF-A0A9D8J129-F1
#
_cell.length_a   1.000
_cell.length_b   1.000
_cell.length_c   1.000
_cell.angle_alpha   90.00
_cell.angle_beta   90.00
_cell.angle_gamma   90.00
#
_symmetry.space_group_name_H-M   'P 1'
#
loop_
_entity.id
_entity.type
_entity.pdbx_description
1 polymer ?
#
loop_
_entity_poly.entity_id
_entity_poly.type
_entity_poly.pdbx_seq_one_letter_code
_entity_poly.pdbx_strand_id
1 'polypeptide(L)'
;MSPPSQSFYRTILQGDSTEPPRIPSAKAGLTGEAVLDEQTFRVIEVDELFAAVDHATTDIGSAVLYRSLTQPLTDADAVRDKQAAVREIEGNRNLKADLDALLHHAHKHEGDFYGLLFGRFLGMLGSPAHPLEIEGFGYATYIKGTRFMLELV
;
A
#
# COMPACT_ATOMS: atom_id res chain seq x y z
N MET A 1 7.89 -27.73 -1.36
CA MET A 1 7.19 -26.44 -1.50
C MET A 1 7.56 -25.60 -0.30
N SER A 2 8.40 -24.57 -0.49
CA SER A 2 8.67 -23.60 0.58
C SER A 2 7.35 -22.93 0.98
N PRO A 3 7.13 -22.64 2.27
CA PRO A 3 5.92 -21.94 2.69
C PRO A 3 5.83 -20.58 1.97
N PRO A 4 4.62 -20.07 1.66
CA PRO A 4 4.48 -18.71 1.17
C PRO A 4 5.15 -17.78 2.18
N SER A 5 6.07 -16.94 1.70
CA SER A 5 6.73 -15.90 2.48
C SER A 5 5.69 -15.22 3.37
N GLN A 6 5.86 -15.31 4.69
CA GLN A 6 4.96 -14.65 5.63
C GLN A 6 4.89 -13.17 5.25
N SER A 7 3.69 -12.69 4.96
CA SER A 7 3.49 -11.28 4.68
C SER A 7 3.94 -10.49 5.90
N PHE A 8 4.92 -9.59 5.72
CA PHE A 8 5.47 -8.75 6.79
C PHE A 8 4.40 -7.93 7.52
N TYR A 9 3.25 -7.72 6.88
CA TYR A 9 2.11 -6.99 7.40
C TYR A 9 0.78 -7.60 6.93
N ARG A 10 -0.30 -7.36 7.68
CA ARG A 10 -1.67 -7.63 7.19
C ARG A 10 -1.94 -6.81 5.93
N THR A 11 -2.39 -7.46 4.86
CA THR A 11 -2.71 -6.77 3.60
C THR A 11 -4.08 -6.11 3.65
N ILE A 12 -4.35 -5.17 2.74
CA ILE A 12 -5.67 -4.52 2.62
C ILE A 12 -6.81 -5.52 2.38
N LEU A 13 -6.54 -6.62 1.65
CA LEU A 13 -7.49 -7.70 1.40
C LEU A 13 -7.70 -8.61 2.61
N GLN A 14 -6.70 -8.69 3.50
CA GLN A 14 -6.81 -9.39 4.76
C GLN A 14 -7.50 -8.54 5.84
N GLY A 15 -7.66 -7.23 5.62
CA GLY A 15 -8.33 -6.27 6.51
C GLY A 15 -9.81 -6.09 6.19
N ASP A 16 -10.59 -5.59 7.16
CA ASP A 16 -11.98 -5.13 6.95
C ASP A 16 -12.01 -3.72 6.34
N SER A 17 -11.14 -3.46 5.35
CA SER A 17 -11.00 -2.12 4.78
C SER A 17 -12.21 -1.81 3.89
N THR A 18 -12.87 -0.69 4.15
CA THR A 18 -14.02 -0.20 3.39
C THR A 18 -13.68 1.01 2.52
N GLU A 19 -12.42 1.44 2.53
CA GLU A 19 -11.93 2.62 1.84
C GLU A 19 -10.53 2.37 1.26
N PRO A 20 -10.12 3.12 0.22
CA PRO A 20 -8.74 3.11 -0.27
C PRO A 20 -7.72 3.43 0.83
N PRO A 21 -6.47 2.96 0.73
CA PRO A 21 -5.43 3.31 1.68
C PRO A 21 -5.27 4.83 1.74
N ARG A 22 -5.24 5.37 2.97
CA ARG A 22 -4.96 6.77 3.24
C ARG A 22 -3.67 6.87 4.03
N ILE A 23 -2.98 7.99 3.86
CA ILE A 23 -1.79 8.32 4.62
C ILE A 23 -2.16 9.49 5.52
N PRO A 24 -1.94 9.40 6.84
CA PRO A 24 -1.29 8.30 7.57
C PRO A 24 -2.13 7.00 7.63
N SER A 25 -1.48 5.85 7.43
CA SER A 25 -2.13 4.54 7.20
C SER A 25 -2.12 3.59 8.40
N ALA A 26 -1.41 3.95 9.46
CA ALA A 26 -1.21 3.15 10.66
C ALA A 26 -1.17 4.03 11.91
N LYS A 27 -1.41 3.44 13.07
CA LYS A 27 -1.25 4.11 14.36
C LYS A 27 -0.07 3.51 15.12
N ALA A 28 0.60 4.36 15.89
CA ALA A 28 1.62 3.93 16.83
C ALA A 28 1.07 2.84 17.76
N GLY A 29 1.94 1.95 18.21
CA GLY A 29 1.53 0.93 19.16
C GLY A 29 1.30 1.51 20.55
N LEU A 30 0.62 0.74 21.39
CA LEU A 30 0.44 1.09 22.79
C LEU A 30 1.79 1.04 23.53
N THR A 31 1.92 1.87 24.57
CA THR A 31 3.11 1.92 25.42
C THR A 31 3.45 0.56 26.01
N GLY A 32 4.66 0.07 25.70
CA GLY A 32 5.18 -1.21 26.15
C GLY A 32 4.76 -2.44 25.32
N GLU A 33 3.93 -2.28 24.28
CA GLU A 33 3.45 -3.38 23.45
C GLU A 33 4.07 -3.43 22.04
N ALA A 34 4.58 -2.31 21.55
CA ALA A 34 5.19 -2.21 20.23
C ALA A 34 6.63 -1.69 20.30
N VAL A 35 7.38 -1.87 19.22
CA VAL A 35 8.73 -1.32 19.05
C VAL A 35 8.74 0.19 19.21
N LEU A 36 7.70 0.86 18.68
CA LEU A 36 7.45 2.28 18.84
C LEU A 36 6.11 2.47 19.55
N ASP A 37 6.19 2.99 20.76
CA ASP A 37 5.02 3.48 21.46
C ASP A 37 4.65 4.90 21.02
N GLU A 38 3.49 5.38 21.48
CA GLU A 38 2.99 6.71 21.14
C GLU A 38 3.95 7.85 21.51
N GLN A 39 4.66 7.74 22.63
CA GLN A 39 5.62 8.77 23.05
C GLN A 39 6.83 8.79 22.11
N THR A 40 7.40 7.62 21.83
CA THR A 40 8.55 7.49 20.93
C THR A 40 8.18 7.96 19.54
N PHE A 41 7.04 7.54 19.00
CA PHE A 41 6.52 7.96 17.71
C PHE A 41 6.52 9.49 17.55
N ARG A 42 6.05 10.22 18.57
CA ARG A 42 6.03 11.68 18.57
C ARG A 42 7.42 12.28 18.71
N VAL A 43 8.26 11.74 19.60
CA VAL A 43 9.60 12.26 19.89
C VAL A 43 10.54 12.14 18.70
N ILE A 44 10.45 11.05 17.92
CA ILE A 44 11.26 10.89 16.70
C ILE A 44 10.59 11.49 15.46
N GLU A 45 9.43 12.14 15.64
CA GLU A 45 8.67 12.81 14.58
C GLU A 45 8.45 11.90 13.35
N VAL A 46 7.87 10.71 13.54
CA VAL A 46 7.70 9.72 12.45
C VAL A 46 7.00 10.30 11.23
N ASP A 47 6.06 11.22 11.42
CA ASP A 47 5.37 11.90 10.31
C ASP A 47 6.33 12.76 9.47
N GLU A 48 7.26 13.49 10.10
CA GLU A 48 8.27 14.30 9.42
C GLU A 48 9.34 13.41 8.78
N LEU A 49 9.75 12.33 9.46
CA LEU A 49 10.63 11.32 8.89
C LEU A 49 10.02 10.72 7.62
N PHE A 50 8.73 10.36 7.68
CA PHE A 50 8.00 9.86 6.52
C PHE A 50 7.99 10.87 5.39
N ALA A 51 7.66 12.14 5.66
CA ALA A 51 7.66 13.19 4.65
C ALA A 51 9.04 13.38 3.99
N ALA A 52 10.13 13.14 4.73
CA ALA A 52 11.49 13.26 4.21
C ALA A 52 11.95 12.06 3.37
N VAL A 53 11.43 10.85 3.63
CA VAL A 53 11.93 9.60 3.01
C VAL A 53 10.96 8.96 2.03
N ASP A 54 9.71 9.42 1.97
CA ASP A 54 8.74 8.89 1.02
C ASP A 54 9.02 9.34 -0.41
N HIS A 55 9.42 8.38 -1.22
CA HIS A 55 9.64 8.52 -2.66
C HIS A 55 8.87 7.45 -3.44
N ALA A 56 7.84 6.83 -2.83
CA ALA A 56 7.09 5.80 -3.50
C ALA A 56 6.26 6.37 -4.65
N THR A 57 6.12 5.58 -5.71
CA THR A 57 5.34 5.93 -6.91
C THR A 57 3.84 5.69 -6.73
N THR A 58 3.45 4.84 -5.78
CA THR A 58 2.06 4.38 -5.58
C THR A 58 1.58 4.71 -4.17
N ASP A 59 0.28 4.93 -4.01
CA ASP A 59 -0.32 5.17 -2.70
C ASP A 59 -0.18 3.92 -1.80
N ILE A 60 -0.24 2.71 -2.38
CA ILE A 60 0.11 1.44 -1.70
C ILE A 60 1.53 1.50 -1.15
N GLY A 61 2.50 1.90 -1.97
CA GLY A 61 3.90 1.97 -1.60
C GLY A 61 4.12 2.93 -0.44
N SER A 62 3.58 4.15 -0.53
CA SER A 62 3.65 5.16 0.52
C SER A 62 2.94 4.68 1.80
N ALA A 63 1.78 4.04 1.70
CA ALA A 63 1.08 3.48 2.87
C ALA A 63 1.84 2.32 3.52
N VAL A 64 2.53 1.47 2.73
CA VAL A 64 3.40 0.39 3.23
C VAL A 64 4.63 0.95 3.92
N LEU A 65 5.24 2.00 3.37
CA LEU A 65 6.37 2.70 3.98
C LEU A 65 5.96 3.32 5.31
N TYR A 66 4.86 4.08 5.34
CA TYR A 66 4.34 4.69 6.56
C TYR A 66 4.11 3.64 7.65
N ARG A 67 3.43 2.54 7.32
CA ARG A 67 3.23 1.42 8.26
C ARG A 67 4.54 0.79 8.71
N SER A 68 5.55 0.68 7.84
CA SER A 68 6.86 0.14 8.22
C SER A 68 7.60 1.03 9.21
N LEU A 69 7.43 2.36 9.11
CA LEU A 69 7.99 3.32 10.05
C LEU A 69 7.23 3.30 11.38
N THR A 70 5.91 3.24 11.35
CA THR A 70 5.05 3.22 12.55
C THR A 70 5.11 1.89 13.30
N GLN A 71 5.28 0.77 12.58
CA GLN A 71 5.29 -0.58 13.11
C GLN A 71 6.50 -1.35 12.55
N PRO A 72 7.72 -1.07 13.05
CA PRO A 72 8.93 -1.76 12.61
C PRO A 72 8.87 -3.26 12.89
N LEU A 73 9.57 -4.04 12.06
CA LEU A 73 9.69 -5.49 12.25
C LEU A 73 10.50 -5.78 13.52
N THR A 74 10.05 -6.78 14.28
CA THR A 74 10.73 -7.28 15.49
C THR A 74 11.62 -8.49 15.21
N ASP A 75 11.41 -9.18 14.09
CA ASP A 75 12.17 -10.35 13.70
C ASP A 75 13.46 -9.96 12.96
N ALA A 76 14.60 -10.42 13.48
CA ALA A 76 15.90 -10.03 12.96
C ALA A 76 16.19 -10.58 11.55
N ASP A 77 15.66 -11.76 11.22
CA ASP A 77 15.87 -12.36 9.90
C ASP A 77 14.99 -11.65 8.87
N ALA A 78 13.75 -11.32 9.21
CA ALA A 78 12.87 -10.48 8.40
C ALA A 78 13.48 -9.10 8.10
N VAL A 79 14.14 -8.48 9.09
CA VAL A 79 14.87 -7.21 8.89
C VAL A 79 16.04 -7.40 7.92
N ARG A 80 16.84 -8.46 8.09
CA ARG A 80 17.97 -8.76 7.21
C ARG A 80 17.53 -9.04 5.78
N ASP A 81 16.44 -9.78 5.61
CA ASP A 81 15.87 -10.10 4.30
C ASP A 81 15.40 -8.83 3.59
N LYS A 82 14.71 -7.92 4.29
CA LYS A 82 14.31 -6.62 3.73
C LYS A 82 15.53 -5.79 3.32
N GLN A 83 16.58 -5.76 4.15
CA GLN A 83 17.83 -5.05 3.83
C GLN A 83 18.57 -5.67 2.65
N ALA A 84 18.59 -7.01 2.53
CA ALA A 84 19.19 -7.72 1.41
C ALA A 84 18.46 -7.42 0.10
N ALA A 85 17.12 -7.42 0.11
CA ALA A 85 16.30 -7.07 -1.04
C ALA A 85 16.57 -5.64 -1.52
N VAL A 86 16.69 -4.66 -0.61
CA VAL A 86 17.04 -3.28 -0.98
C VAL A 86 18.42 -3.20 -1.64
N ARG A 87 19.42 -3.91 -1.09
CA ARG A 87 20.78 -3.95 -1.66
C ARG A 87 20.81 -4.62 -3.04
N GLU A 88 20.00 -5.65 -3.25
CA GLU A 88 19.87 -6.31 -4.55
C GLU A 88 19.32 -5.34 -5.61
N ILE A 89 18.26 -4.60 -5.28
CA ILE A 89 17.67 -3.58 -6.17
C ILE A 89 18.68 -2.47 -6.46
N GLU A 90 19.42 -2.01 -5.46
CA GLU A 90 20.47 -0.99 -5.64
C GLU A 90 21.62 -1.48 -6.53
N GLY A 91 22.03 -2.74 -6.37
CA GLY A 91 23.13 -3.36 -7.11
C GLY A 91 22.79 -3.74 -8.55
N ASN A 92 21.50 -3.87 -8.89
CA ASN A 92 21.05 -4.33 -10.20
C ASN A 92 20.20 -3.28 -10.92
N ARG A 93 20.84 -2.51 -11.82
CA ARG A 93 20.18 -1.42 -12.57
C ARG A 93 19.03 -1.89 -13.46
N ASN A 94 19.14 -3.09 -14.05
CA ASN A 94 18.10 -3.62 -14.92
C ASN A 94 16.87 -3.99 -14.10
N LEU A 95 17.07 -4.71 -12.98
CA LEU A 95 15.99 -5.02 -12.04
C LEU A 95 15.29 -3.75 -11.56
N LYS A 96 16.06 -2.73 -11.17
CA LYS A 96 15.50 -1.44 -10.76
C LYS A 96 14.65 -0.81 -11.87
N ALA A 97 15.15 -0.75 -13.10
CA ALA A 97 14.41 -0.17 -14.22
C ALA A 97 13.11 -0.93 -14.54
N ASP A 98 13.15 -2.27 -14.48
CA ASP A 98 11.98 -3.12 -14.71
C ASP A 98 10.93 -2.92 -13.60
N LEU A 99 11.36 -2.85 -12.34
CA LEU A 99 10.50 -2.53 -11.20
C LEU A 99 9.92 -1.12 -11.30
N ASP A 100 10.72 -0.13 -11.69
CA ASP A 100 10.25 1.24 -11.88
C ASP A 100 9.15 1.28 -12.96
N ALA A 101 9.34 0.58 -14.09
CA ALA A 101 8.31 0.49 -15.13
C ALA A 101 7.02 -0.14 -14.60
N LEU A 102 7.12 -1.26 -13.87
CA LEU A 102 5.97 -1.91 -13.23
C LEU A 102 5.22 -0.96 -12.29
N LEU A 103 5.95 -0.21 -11.45
CA LEU A 103 5.38 0.74 -10.51
C LEU A 103 4.67 1.91 -11.20
N HIS A 104 5.18 2.37 -12.34
CA HIS A 104 4.48 3.39 -13.14
C HIS A 104 3.17 2.88 -13.74
N HIS A 105 3.14 1.62 -14.20
CA HIS A 105 1.90 0.98 -14.65
C HIS A 105 0.90 0.83 -13.50
N ALA A 106 1.38 0.37 -12.34
CA ALA A 106 0.55 0.26 -11.14
C ALA A 106 -0.04 1.62 -10.75
N HIS A 107 0.77 2.68 -10.65
CA HIS A 107 0.31 4.03 -10.32
C HIS A 107 -0.80 4.54 -11.24
N LYS A 108 -0.67 4.29 -12.55
CA LYS A 108 -1.67 4.71 -13.54
C LYS A 108 -3.04 4.06 -13.32
N HIS A 109 -3.07 2.81 -12.82
CA HIS A 109 -4.28 2.00 -12.72
C HIS A 109 -4.77 1.80 -11.27
N GLU A 110 -4.01 2.25 -10.29
CA GLU A 110 -4.28 2.08 -8.86
C GLU A 110 -5.63 2.71 -8.46
N GLY A 111 -5.94 3.92 -8.95
CA GLY A 111 -7.23 4.58 -8.70
C GLY A 111 -8.43 3.81 -9.29
N ASP A 112 -8.29 3.28 -10.50
CA ASP A 112 -9.33 2.45 -11.12
C ASP A 112 -9.55 1.15 -10.32
N PHE A 113 -8.47 0.57 -9.80
CA PHE A 113 -8.54 -0.61 -8.94
C PHE A 113 -9.27 -0.32 -7.62
N TYR A 114 -9.03 0.84 -7.01
CA TYR A 114 -9.79 1.27 -5.83
C TYR A 114 -11.27 1.51 -6.12
N GLY A 115 -11.60 2.08 -7.28
CA GLY A 115 -12.98 2.18 -7.73
C GLY A 115 -13.66 0.82 -7.84
N LEU A 116 -12.93 -0.22 -8.23
CA LEU A 116 -13.44 -1.59 -8.26
C LEU A 116 -13.60 -2.21 -6.86
N LEU A 117 -12.63 -2.03 -5.97
CA LEU A 117 -12.65 -2.64 -4.64
C LEU A 117 -13.63 -1.96 -3.67
N PHE A 118 -13.71 -0.64 -3.71
CA PHE A 118 -14.44 0.17 -2.71
C PHE A 118 -15.62 0.94 -3.30
N GLY A 119 -15.86 0.81 -4.60
CA GLY A 119 -16.96 1.49 -5.28
C GLY A 119 -18.33 1.00 -4.84
N ARG A 120 -19.27 1.93 -4.66
CA ARG A 120 -20.69 1.66 -4.44
C ARG A 120 -21.46 1.92 -5.72
N PHE A 121 -22.06 0.88 -6.28
CA PHE A 121 -22.81 0.97 -7.53
C PHE A 121 -24.25 1.45 -7.26
N LEU A 122 -24.62 2.57 -7.89
CA LEU A 122 -25.93 3.21 -7.68
C LEU A 122 -27.05 2.59 -8.54
N GLY A 123 -26.71 1.79 -9.56
CA GLY A 123 -27.71 1.21 -10.47
C GLY A 123 -28.34 2.27 -11.38
N MET A 124 -29.65 2.19 -11.62
CA MET A 124 -30.37 3.07 -12.56
C MET A 124 -30.84 4.40 -11.95
N LEU A 125 -30.85 4.52 -10.61
CA LEU A 125 -31.43 5.68 -9.91
C LEU A 125 -30.46 6.18 -8.85
N GLY A 126 -29.90 7.37 -9.08
CA GLY A 126 -28.98 8.05 -8.18
C GLY A 126 -27.90 8.78 -8.95
N SER A 127 -27.50 9.97 -8.47
CA SER A 127 -26.34 10.70 -8.97
C SER A 127 -25.20 10.56 -7.97
N PRO A 128 -23.94 10.39 -8.40
CA PRO A 128 -22.79 10.31 -7.52
C PRO A 128 -22.66 11.57 -6.67
N ALA A 129 -22.70 11.40 -5.35
CA ALA A 129 -22.34 12.42 -4.39
C ALA A 129 -20.88 12.28 -3.92
N HIS A 130 -20.28 11.10 -4.11
CA HIS A 130 -18.90 10.81 -3.73
C HIS A 130 -18.11 10.16 -4.88
N PRO A 131 -16.77 10.31 -4.93
CA PRO A 131 -15.92 9.73 -5.99
C PRO A 131 -15.98 8.20 -6.12
N LEU A 132 -16.36 7.51 -5.04
CA LEU A 132 -16.54 6.06 -5.02
C LEU A 132 -17.98 5.63 -5.32
N GLU A 133 -18.89 6.56 -5.59
CA GLU A 133 -20.23 6.23 -6.06
C GLU A 133 -20.23 6.17 -7.59
N ILE A 134 -20.60 5.02 -8.13
CA ILE A 134 -20.46 4.72 -9.54
C ILE A 134 -21.84 4.52 -10.14
N GLU A 135 -22.17 5.30 -11.17
CA GLU A 135 -23.42 5.16 -11.90
C GLU A 135 -23.50 3.81 -12.65
N GLY A 136 -24.71 3.27 -12.72
CA GLY A 136 -24.96 2.00 -13.40
C GLY A 136 -24.46 0.79 -12.62
N PHE A 137 -24.21 -0.30 -13.36
CA PHE A 137 -23.87 -1.61 -12.81
C PHE A 137 -22.36 -1.89 -12.76
N GLY A 138 -21.51 -0.89 -13.02
CA GLY A 138 -20.07 -1.02 -12.80
C GLY A 138 -19.27 -1.78 -13.86
N TYR A 139 -19.83 -2.12 -15.01
CA TYR A 139 -19.11 -2.88 -16.05
C TYR A 139 -17.83 -2.18 -16.52
N ALA A 140 -17.88 -0.86 -16.74
CA ALA A 140 -16.71 -0.07 -17.10
C ALA A 140 -15.66 -0.05 -15.97
N THR A 141 -16.10 0.06 -14.71
CA THR A 141 -15.23 -0.01 -13.53
C THR A 141 -14.57 -1.37 -13.39
N TYR A 142 -15.29 -2.46 -13.66
CA TYR A 142 -14.74 -3.81 -13.68
C TYR A 142 -13.64 -3.94 -14.74
N ILE A 143 -13.88 -3.51 -15.98
CA ILE A 143 -12.87 -3.57 -17.04
C ILE A 143 -11.65 -2.73 -16.68
N LYS A 144 -11.85 -1.51 -16.18
CA LYS A 144 -10.74 -0.62 -15.83
C LYS A 144 -9.95 -1.11 -14.62
N GLY A 145 -10.63 -1.46 -13.53
CA GLY A 145 -9.99 -1.89 -12.29
C GLY A 145 -9.25 -3.22 -12.44
N THR A 146 -9.73 -4.15 -13.28
CA THR A 146 -9.01 -5.41 -13.53
C THR A 146 -7.71 -5.22 -14.31
N ARG A 147 -7.54 -4.13 -15.08
CA ARG A 147 -6.28 -3.84 -15.78
C ARG A 147 -5.11 -3.68 -14.83
N PHE A 148 -5.33 -3.14 -13.63
CA PHE A 148 -4.28 -3.04 -12.62
C PHE A 148 -3.62 -4.39 -12.36
N MET A 149 -4.39 -5.46 -12.19
CA MET A 149 -3.86 -6.81 -11.94
C MET A 149 -3.29 -7.46 -13.21
N LEU A 150 -3.89 -7.19 -14.37
CA LEU A 150 -3.48 -7.78 -15.65
C LEU A 150 -2.16 -7.18 -16.18
N GLU A 151 -1.88 -5.92 -15.88
CA GLU A 151 -0.65 -5.22 -16.30
C GLU A 151 0.45 -5.28 -15.23
N LEU A 152 0.21 -5.96 -14.10
CA LEU A 152 1.21 -6.18 -13.03
C LEU A 152 2.01 -7.48 -13.20
N VAL A 153 1.70 -8.30 -14.21
CA VAL A 153 2.30 -9.63 -14.49
C VAL A 153 2.86 -9.65 -15.90
#